data_AF-A0A2U8DQH1-F1
#
_entry.id   AF-A0A2U8DQH1-F1
#
_cell.length_a   1.000
_cell.length_b   1.000
_cell.length_c   1.000
_cell.angle_alpha   90.00
_cell.angle_beta   90.00
_cell.angle_gamma   90.00
#
_symmetry.space_group_name_H-M   'P 1'
#
loop_
_entity.id
_entity.type
_entity.pdbx_description
1 polymer ?
#
loop_
_entity_poly.entity_id
_entity_poly.type
_entity_poly.pdbx_seq_one_letter_code
_entity_poly.pdbx_strand_id
1 'polypeptide(L)'
;MDKYKVCPSCGEKNAPQLLECIYCETDLSSTKVLDEVEEQIVKQEEEKHNMPQEKMVRICDCGTHNIPQARKCSSCGEDISDTQPVLLTEKADYSLVSIDDKYTFKITKQLHIIGRENDMSDYLQFKPYVSRTHAKLTLVEDDLYITNLSQTNFTYVNNEKLVEDIPRLLKDGDEVGLGGMKKDDGYQEKAAYFIVRNYVC
;
A
#
# COMPACT_ATOMS: atom_id res chain seq x y z
N MET A 1 -14.21 27.49 15.25
CA MET A 1 -13.95 26.05 15.41
C MET A 1 -15.29 25.38 15.33
N ASP A 2 -15.62 24.89 14.14
CA ASP A 2 -16.90 24.25 13.90
C ASP A 2 -16.80 22.81 14.39
N LYS A 3 -17.60 22.49 15.41
CA LYS A 3 -17.74 21.12 15.91
C LYS A 3 -18.54 20.31 14.89
N TYR A 4 -18.26 19.03 14.73
CA TYR A 4 -19.00 18.15 13.83
C TYR A 4 -18.95 16.69 14.30
N LYS A 5 -19.78 15.82 13.71
CA LYS A 5 -19.80 14.37 13.89
C LYS A 5 -19.35 13.71 12.59
N VAL A 6 -18.52 12.67 12.65
CA VAL A 6 -18.17 11.86 11.47
C VAL A 6 -19.06 10.64 11.45
N CYS A 7 -19.80 10.42 10.37
CA CYS A 7 -20.66 9.25 10.24
C CYS A 7 -19.82 7.97 10.24
N PRO A 8 -20.10 6.98 11.12
CA PRO A 8 -19.33 5.75 11.18
C PRO A 8 -19.56 4.83 9.97
N SER A 9 -20.68 4.98 9.27
CA SER A 9 -21.02 4.14 8.10
C SER A 9 -20.39 4.64 6.81
N CYS A 10 -20.34 5.95 6.59
CA CYS A 10 -19.93 6.53 5.30
C CYS A 10 -18.83 7.60 5.40
N GLY A 11 -18.43 8.01 6.60
CA GLY A 11 -17.39 9.03 6.82
C GLY A 11 -17.82 10.49 6.62
N GLU A 12 -19.09 10.76 6.30
CA GLU A 12 -19.58 12.13 6.06
C GLU A 12 -19.47 13.01 7.33
N LYS A 13 -19.13 14.30 7.16
CA LYS A 13 -19.09 15.26 8.28
C LYS A 13 -20.46 15.91 8.46
N ASN A 14 -21.04 15.71 9.62
CA ASN A 14 -22.40 16.12 9.96
C ASN A 14 -22.38 17.15 11.08
N ALA A 15 -23.32 18.09 11.06
CA ALA A 15 -23.43 19.07 12.13
C ALA A 15 -23.76 18.38 13.48
N PRO A 16 -23.26 18.87 14.63
CA PRO A 16 -23.38 18.18 15.92
C PRO A 16 -24.82 17.91 16.36
N GLN A 17 -25.75 18.78 15.94
CA GLN A 17 -27.18 18.68 16.26
C GLN A 17 -27.92 17.62 15.44
N LEU A 18 -27.31 17.09 14.36
CA LEU A 18 -27.94 16.05 13.56
C LEU A 18 -27.92 14.72 14.32
N LEU A 19 -29.08 14.07 14.34
CA LEU A 19 -29.29 12.73 14.89
C LEU A 19 -29.14 11.65 13.83
N GLU A 20 -29.13 12.02 12.54
CA GLU A 20 -28.98 11.12 11.40
C GLU A 20 -28.00 11.73 10.41
N CYS A 21 -27.30 10.88 9.67
CA CYS A 21 -26.37 11.32 8.64
C CYS A 21 -27.12 11.95 7.47
N ILE A 22 -26.71 13.15 7.07
CA ILE A 22 -27.31 13.87 5.93
C ILE A 22 -27.18 13.11 4.60
N TYR A 23 -26.20 12.20 4.51
CA TYR A 23 -25.89 11.47 3.29
C TYR A 23 -26.49 10.06 3.26
N CYS A 24 -26.32 9.29 4.34
CA CYS A 24 -26.72 7.87 4.36
C CYS A 24 -27.77 7.53 5.41
N GLU A 25 -28.33 8.53 6.10
CA GLU A 25 -29.40 8.38 7.10
C GLU A 25 -29.04 7.48 8.30
N THR A 26 -27.75 7.11 8.45
CA THR A 26 -27.27 6.37 9.62
C THR A 26 -27.48 7.19 10.89
N ASP A 27 -27.97 6.56 11.97
CA ASP A 27 -28.10 7.19 13.29
C ASP A 27 -26.75 7.68 13.84
N LEU A 28 -26.72 8.95 14.21
CA LEU A 28 -25.58 9.67 14.78
C LEU A 28 -25.80 10.06 16.23
N SER A 29 -26.83 9.52 16.89
CA SER A 29 -27.21 9.90 18.25
C SER A 29 -26.09 9.61 19.26
N SER A 30 -25.38 8.49 19.06
CA SER A 30 -24.23 8.06 19.88
C SER A 30 -22.87 8.47 19.32
N THR A 31 -22.81 9.18 18.19
CA THR A 31 -21.55 9.56 17.55
C THR A 31 -20.89 10.74 18.27
N LYS A 32 -19.61 10.57 18.65
CA LYS A 32 -18.83 11.60 19.35
C LYS A 32 -18.71 12.87 18.48
N VAL A 33 -18.94 14.01 19.09
CA VAL A 33 -18.71 15.33 18.48
C VAL A 33 -17.23 15.65 18.62
N LEU A 34 -16.56 15.92 17.50
CA LEU A 34 -15.15 16.29 17.44
C LEU A 34 -15.02 17.77 17.08
N ASP A 35 -13.90 18.38 17.47
CA ASP A 35 -13.41 19.64 16.93
C ASP A 35 -12.11 19.42 16.14
N GLU A 36 -11.62 20.46 15.47
CA GLU A 36 -10.41 20.38 14.62
C GLU A 36 -9.15 19.93 15.39
N VAL A 37 -9.09 20.22 16.71
CA VAL A 37 -7.97 19.84 17.56
C VAL A 37 -8.09 18.37 17.97
N GLU A 38 -9.28 17.92 18.37
CA GLU A 38 -9.55 16.52 18.66
C GLU A 38 -9.39 15.64 17.41
N GLU A 39 -9.76 16.13 16.22
CA GLU A 39 -9.52 15.41 14.95
C GLU A 39 -8.02 15.24 14.70
N GLN A 40 -7.18 16.24 14.98
CA GLN A 40 -5.73 16.12 14.83
C GLN A 40 -5.12 15.14 15.83
N ILE A 41 -5.61 15.12 17.07
CA ILE A 41 -5.16 14.16 18.10
C ILE A 41 -5.58 12.74 17.72
N VAL A 42 -6.84 12.54 17.31
CA VAL A 42 -7.36 11.23 16.88
C VAL A 42 -6.62 10.74 15.64
N LYS A 43 -6.38 11.61 14.64
CA LYS A 43 -5.56 11.25 13.46
C LYS A 43 -4.14 10.86 13.84
N GLN A 44 -3.50 11.58 14.76
CA GLN A 44 -2.15 11.22 15.25
C GLN A 44 -2.14 9.92 16.05
N GLU A 45 -3.21 9.59 16.77
CA GLU A 45 -3.35 8.33 17.51
C GLU A 45 -3.67 7.16 16.58
N GLU A 46 -4.53 7.35 15.57
CA GLU A 46 -4.83 6.39 14.51
C GLU A 46 -3.58 6.12 13.66
N GLU A 47 -2.79 7.15 13.30
CA GLU A 47 -1.51 7.00 12.61
C GLU A 47 -0.47 6.24 13.44
N LYS A 48 -0.48 6.37 14.78
CA LYS A 48 0.36 5.57 15.68
C LYS A 48 -0.13 4.12 15.80
N HIS A 49 -1.43 3.88 15.73
CA HIS A 49 -2.01 2.53 15.79
C HIS A 49 -1.96 1.78 14.45
N ASN A 50 -1.82 2.50 13.33
CA ASN A 50 -1.62 1.95 11.97
C ASN A 50 -0.14 1.72 11.60
N MET A 51 0.79 1.86 12.56
CA MET A 51 2.14 1.32 12.38
C MET A 51 2.05 -0.21 12.38
N PRO A 52 2.71 -0.90 11.42
CA PRO A 52 2.68 -2.35 11.35
C PRO A 52 3.12 -2.95 12.69
N GLN A 53 2.23 -3.69 13.34
CA GLN A 53 2.55 -4.37 14.58
C GLN A 53 3.51 -5.52 14.26
N GLU A 54 4.78 -5.27 14.57
CA GLU A 54 5.89 -6.22 14.48
C GLU A 54 5.54 -7.56 15.16
N LYS A 55 5.19 -8.59 14.37
CA LYS A 55 4.78 -9.91 14.87
C LYS A 55 6.01 -10.74 15.23
N MET A 56 6.34 -10.81 16.52
CA MET A 56 7.42 -11.68 17.00
C MET A 56 7.02 -13.17 16.94
N VAL A 57 7.96 -14.03 16.59
CA VAL A 57 7.82 -15.49 16.53
C VAL A 57 9.07 -16.21 17.03
N ARG A 58 8.93 -17.43 17.53
CA ARG A 58 10.05 -18.37 17.73
C ARG A 58 10.11 -19.36 16.58
N ILE A 59 11.27 -19.49 15.95
CA ILE A 59 11.50 -20.44 14.86
C ILE A 59 12.13 -21.69 15.46
N CYS A 60 11.47 -22.83 15.31
CA CYS A 60 12.04 -24.13 15.65
C CYS A 60 12.93 -24.62 14.51
N ASP A 61 13.92 -25.46 14.79
CA ASP A 61 14.81 -26.07 13.78
C ASP A 61 14.05 -26.89 12.71
N CYS A 62 12.84 -27.35 13.02
CA CYS A 62 11.94 -27.99 12.05
C CYS A 62 11.26 -27.00 11.07
N GLY A 63 11.51 -25.69 11.21
CA GLY A 63 10.95 -24.62 10.39
C GLY A 63 9.59 -24.07 10.85
N THR A 64 8.98 -24.62 11.90
CA THR A 64 7.68 -24.14 12.38
C THR A 64 7.82 -22.83 13.16
N HIS A 65 7.02 -21.83 12.78
CA HIS A 65 6.84 -20.58 13.52
C HIS A 65 5.91 -20.78 14.72
N ASN A 66 6.36 -20.37 15.89
CA ASN A 66 5.62 -20.45 17.15
C ASN A 66 5.45 -19.07 17.77
N ILE A 67 4.46 -18.90 18.63
CA ILE A 67 4.28 -17.65 19.38
C ILE A 67 5.50 -17.38 20.29
N PRO A 68 5.85 -16.11 20.60
CA PRO A 68 7.04 -15.76 21.38
C PRO A 68 7.15 -16.45 22.75
N GLN A 69 6.01 -16.71 23.38
CA GLN A 69 5.89 -17.35 24.69
C GLN A 69 5.89 -18.89 24.65
N ALA A 70 5.92 -19.51 23.46
CA ALA A 70 5.89 -20.97 23.33
C ALA A 70 7.15 -21.59 23.92
N ARG A 71 6.98 -22.61 24.77
CA ARG A 71 8.08 -23.45 25.30
C ARG A 71 8.34 -24.70 24.46
N LYS A 72 7.35 -25.17 23.70
CA LYS A 72 7.49 -26.32 22.82
C LYS A 72 6.98 -25.97 21.43
N CYS A 73 7.64 -26.52 20.40
CA CYS A 73 7.19 -26.43 19.04
C CYS A 73 5.82 -27.10 18.89
N SER A 74 4.86 -26.41 18.25
CA SER A 74 3.52 -26.93 17.98
C SER A 74 3.48 -28.08 16.96
N SER A 75 4.53 -28.23 16.15
CA SER A 75 4.63 -29.24 15.10
C SER A 75 5.43 -30.46 15.53
N CYS A 76 6.70 -30.28 15.94
CA CYS A 76 7.57 -31.40 16.31
C CYS A 76 7.64 -31.67 17.83
N GLY A 77 7.10 -30.78 18.67
CA GLY A 77 7.09 -30.95 20.13
C GLY A 77 8.42 -30.66 20.84
N GLU A 78 9.45 -30.25 20.10
CA GLU A 78 10.78 -29.93 20.63
C GLU A 78 10.77 -28.71 21.55
N ASP A 79 11.65 -28.70 22.55
CA ASP A 79 11.76 -27.57 23.49
C ASP A 79 12.43 -26.38 22.78
N ILE A 80 11.70 -25.27 22.69
CA ILE A 80 12.15 -24.03 22.06
C ILE A 80 12.29 -22.90 23.07
N SER A 81 12.30 -23.22 24.37
CA SER A 81 12.37 -22.21 25.44
C SER A 81 13.65 -21.38 25.41
N ASP A 82 14.74 -21.95 24.89
CA ASP A 82 16.04 -21.29 24.72
C ASP A 82 16.16 -20.49 23.40
N THR A 83 15.22 -20.67 22.46
CA THR A 83 15.21 -19.90 21.21
C THR A 83 14.79 -18.45 21.50
N GLN A 84 15.52 -17.49 20.94
CA GLN A 84 15.13 -16.09 21.02
C GLN A 84 14.00 -15.81 20.02
N PRO A 85 12.89 -15.16 20.43
CA PRO A 85 11.91 -14.68 19.48
C PRO A 85 12.55 -13.72 18.48
N VAL A 86 12.29 -13.94 17.20
CA VAL A 86 12.69 -13.07 16.10
C VAL A 86 11.46 -12.34 15.57
N LEU A 87 11.68 -11.19 14.94
CA LEU A 87 10.63 -10.52 14.20
C LEU A 87 10.28 -11.33 12.96
N LEU A 88 9.03 -11.77 12.82
CA LEU A 88 8.53 -12.31 11.55
C LEU A 88 8.33 -11.13 10.61
N THR A 89 9.35 -10.82 9.83
CA THR A 89 9.17 -10.02 8.63
C THR A 89 8.87 -10.99 7.50
N GLU A 90 7.60 -11.23 7.19
CA GLU A 90 7.23 -11.68 5.84
C GLU A 90 7.55 -10.51 4.92
N LYS A 91 8.83 -10.24 4.61
CA LYS A 91 9.14 -9.12 3.73
C LYS A 91 8.51 -9.43 2.39
N ALA A 92 7.43 -8.75 2.07
CA ALA A 92 6.90 -8.73 0.72
C ALA A 92 8.01 -8.31 -0.25
N ASP A 93 8.58 -9.29 -0.96
CA ASP A 93 9.67 -9.07 -1.92
C ASP A 93 9.06 -8.73 -3.28
N TYR A 94 8.57 -7.50 -3.37
CA TYR A 94 8.04 -6.97 -4.62
C TYR A 94 9.14 -6.44 -5.52
N SER A 95 9.01 -6.71 -6.81
CA SER A 95 9.83 -6.12 -7.87
C SER A 95 8.97 -5.70 -9.06
N LEU A 96 9.29 -4.55 -9.66
CA LEU A 96 8.77 -4.16 -10.97
C LEU A 96 9.80 -4.53 -12.04
N VAL A 97 9.49 -5.52 -12.87
CA VAL A 97 10.37 -6.00 -13.94
C VAL A 97 9.89 -5.41 -15.26
N SER A 98 10.78 -4.80 -16.06
CA SER A 98 10.38 -4.28 -17.37
C SER A 98 9.89 -5.41 -18.28
N ILE A 99 8.97 -5.12 -19.19
CA ILE A 99 8.43 -6.13 -20.12
C ILE A 99 9.47 -6.81 -21.03
N ASP A 100 10.67 -6.23 -21.15
CA ASP A 100 11.80 -6.80 -21.90
C ASP A 100 12.85 -7.45 -20.99
N ASP A 101 12.56 -7.58 -19.69
CA ASP A 101 13.39 -8.13 -18.61
C ASP A 101 14.77 -7.46 -18.45
N LYS A 102 15.00 -6.29 -19.06
CA LYS A 102 16.29 -5.57 -18.98
C LYS A 102 16.45 -4.69 -17.75
N TYR A 103 15.35 -4.40 -17.06
CA TYR A 103 15.34 -3.54 -15.90
C TYR A 103 14.48 -4.14 -14.80
N THR A 104 14.95 -4.06 -13.56
CA THR A 104 14.21 -4.51 -12.39
C THR A 104 14.37 -3.49 -11.28
N PHE A 105 13.24 -3.06 -10.72
CA PHE A 105 13.19 -2.18 -9.58
C PHE A 105 12.65 -2.92 -8.36
N LYS A 106 13.48 -3.10 -7.34
CA LYS A 106 13.08 -3.74 -6.08
C LYS A 106 12.40 -2.75 -5.16
N ILE A 107 11.27 -3.15 -4.59
CA ILE A 107 10.59 -2.39 -3.55
C ILE A 107 11.32 -2.67 -2.24
N THR A 108 12.01 -1.67 -1.72
CA THR A 108 12.89 -1.81 -0.54
C THR A 108 12.45 -0.95 0.64
N LYS A 109 11.55 0.00 0.41
CA LYS A 109 11.01 0.94 1.39
C LYS A 109 9.49 0.89 1.37
N GLN A 110 8.90 1.41 2.43
CA GLN A 110 7.44 1.51 2.54
C GLN A 110 6.81 2.46 1.52
N LEU A 111 7.58 3.45 1.04
CA LEU A 111 7.13 4.46 0.09
C LEU A 111 8.18 4.67 -0.99
N HIS A 112 7.75 4.61 -2.24
CA HIS A 112 8.53 4.99 -3.41
C HIS A 112 7.76 5.97 -4.28
N ILE A 113 8.40 7.05 -4.68
CA ILE A 113 7.88 7.97 -5.71
C ILE A 113 8.65 7.66 -6.99
N ILE A 114 7.95 7.25 -8.03
CA ILE A 114 8.56 6.85 -9.30
C ILE A 114 8.28 7.87 -10.40
N GLY A 115 9.27 8.09 -11.26
CA GLY A 115 9.16 9.01 -12.39
C GLY A 115 10.52 9.48 -12.89
N ARG A 116 10.51 10.34 -13.91
CA ARG A 116 11.75 10.80 -14.58
C ARG A 116 12.73 11.56 -13.69
N GLU A 117 12.27 12.11 -12.57
CA GLU A 117 13.12 12.85 -11.62
C GLU A 117 13.11 12.23 -10.21
N ASN A 118 12.54 11.03 -10.05
CA ASN A 118 12.48 10.32 -8.77
C ASN A 118 13.05 8.89 -8.92
N ASP A 119 12.57 7.93 -8.13
CA ASP A 119 13.00 6.53 -8.27
C ASP A 119 12.76 6.05 -9.71
N MET A 120 13.66 5.19 -10.19
CA MET A 120 13.72 4.70 -11.57
C MET A 120 14.05 5.78 -12.62
N SER A 121 14.50 6.98 -12.24
CA SER A 121 14.87 8.06 -13.17
C SER A 121 15.84 7.61 -14.28
N ASP A 122 16.88 6.83 -13.94
CA ASP A 122 17.88 6.36 -14.90
C ASP A 122 17.27 5.58 -16.07
N TYR A 123 16.20 4.81 -15.80
CA TYR A 123 15.46 4.06 -16.81
C TYR A 123 14.36 4.91 -17.47
N LEU A 124 13.65 5.71 -16.67
CA LEU A 124 12.47 6.46 -17.11
C LEU A 124 12.82 7.75 -17.86
N GLN A 125 14.04 8.29 -17.73
CA GLN A 125 14.44 9.56 -18.38
C GLN A 125 14.22 9.57 -19.90
N PHE A 126 14.30 8.42 -20.55
CA PHE A 126 14.10 8.26 -21.99
C PHE A 126 12.64 7.97 -22.39
N LYS A 127 11.70 7.99 -21.43
CA LYS A 127 10.28 7.69 -21.64
C LYS A 127 9.46 8.98 -21.52
N PRO A 128 9.30 9.76 -22.61
CA PRO A 128 8.75 11.12 -22.54
C PRO A 128 7.27 11.17 -22.12
N TYR A 129 6.54 10.06 -22.16
CA TYR A 129 5.16 10.02 -21.66
C TYR A 129 5.07 9.85 -20.14
N VAL A 130 6.16 9.43 -19.50
CA VAL A 130 6.27 9.32 -18.05
C VAL A 130 6.52 10.72 -17.48
N SER A 131 5.92 11.02 -16.34
CA SER A 131 6.02 12.31 -15.66
C SER A 131 7.25 12.34 -14.77
N ARG A 132 7.70 13.52 -14.37
CA ARG A 132 8.84 13.69 -13.44
C ARG A 132 8.55 13.01 -12.10
N THR A 133 7.35 13.26 -11.59
CA THR A 133 6.68 12.55 -10.50
C THR A 133 5.44 11.91 -11.11
N HIS A 134 5.42 10.59 -11.27
CA HIS A 134 4.39 9.93 -12.08
C HIS A 134 3.44 9.06 -11.26
N ALA A 135 3.98 8.24 -10.37
CA ALA A 135 3.18 7.39 -9.51
C ALA A 135 3.84 7.25 -8.13
N LYS A 136 3.02 6.85 -7.17
CA LYS A 136 3.44 6.51 -5.81
C LYS A 136 3.20 5.03 -5.60
N LEU A 137 4.20 4.32 -5.09
CA LEU A 137 4.08 2.96 -4.62
C LEU A 137 4.13 2.99 -3.10
N THR A 138 3.15 2.35 -2.46
CA THR A 138 3.08 2.25 -1.00
C THR A 138 2.98 0.78 -0.62
N LEU A 139 3.89 0.30 0.22
CA LEU A 139 3.78 -1.00 0.85
C LEU A 139 3.06 -0.82 2.19
N VAL A 140 1.88 -1.41 2.33
CA VAL A 140 1.10 -1.38 3.58
C VAL A 140 0.96 -2.81 4.04
N GLU A 141 1.49 -3.10 5.23
CA GLU A 141 1.72 -4.48 5.68
C GLU A 141 2.58 -5.21 4.64
N ASP A 142 1.98 -6.16 3.91
CA ASP A 142 2.62 -6.97 2.87
C ASP A 142 1.99 -6.77 1.49
N ASP A 143 1.08 -5.80 1.36
CA ASP A 143 0.39 -5.49 0.12
C ASP A 143 1.00 -4.25 -0.55
N LEU A 144 1.34 -4.38 -1.84
CA LEU A 144 1.83 -3.27 -2.64
C LEU A 144 0.68 -2.52 -3.32
N TYR A 145 0.60 -1.22 -3.11
CA TYR A 145 -0.37 -0.34 -3.75
C TYR A 145 0.31 0.64 -4.69
N ILE A 146 -0.38 1.01 -5.77
CA ILE A 146 0.02 2.09 -6.67
C ILE A 146 -1.03 3.19 -6.72
N THR A 147 -0.59 4.45 -6.71
CA THR A 147 -1.44 5.63 -6.90
C THR A 147 -0.89 6.47 -8.04
N ASN A 148 -1.76 6.87 -8.97
CA ASN A 148 -1.38 7.80 -10.03
C ASN A 148 -1.18 9.21 -9.46
N LEU A 149 -0.05 9.84 -9.78
CA LEU A 149 0.25 11.25 -9.46
C LEU A 149 0.34 12.12 -10.73
N SER A 150 0.23 11.53 -11.90
CA SER A 150 0.41 12.21 -13.18
C SER A 150 -0.89 12.80 -13.70
N GLN A 151 -0.85 14.06 -14.14
CA GLN A 151 -2.00 14.77 -14.72
C GLN A 151 -2.04 14.76 -16.26
N THR A 152 -0.93 14.39 -16.91
CA THR A 152 -0.82 14.44 -18.38
C THR A 152 -1.11 13.08 -19.01
N ASN A 153 -0.27 12.09 -18.73
CA ASN A 153 -0.50 10.71 -19.12
C ASN A 153 -0.60 9.87 -17.85
N PHE A 154 -1.64 9.06 -17.74
CA PHE A 154 -1.99 8.38 -16.50
C PHE A 154 -1.20 7.09 -16.29
N THR A 155 -1.34 6.54 -15.09
CA THR A 155 -0.94 5.18 -14.75
C THR A 155 -2.06 4.20 -15.05
N TYR A 156 -1.71 3.02 -15.54
CA TYR A 156 -2.63 1.94 -15.89
C TYR A 156 -2.19 0.66 -15.19
N VAL A 157 -3.15 -0.16 -14.76
CA VAL A 157 -2.92 -1.51 -14.25
C VAL A 157 -3.76 -2.46 -15.08
N ASN A 158 -3.14 -3.44 -15.72
CA ASN A 158 -3.79 -4.36 -16.67
C ASN A 158 -4.62 -3.61 -17.72
N ASN A 159 -4.04 -2.54 -18.30
CA ASN A 159 -4.70 -1.64 -19.25
C ASN A 159 -5.90 -0.83 -18.71
N GLU A 160 -6.26 -0.98 -17.43
CA GLU A 160 -7.28 -0.14 -16.78
C GLU A 160 -6.65 1.14 -16.25
N LYS A 161 -7.20 2.29 -16.64
CA LYS A 161 -6.75 3.59 -16.15
C LYS A 161 -7.02 3.71 -14.65
N LEU A 162 -6.02 4.10 -13.87
CA LEU A 162 -6.20 4.41 -12.45
C LEU A 162 -6.95 5.74 -12.27
N VAL A 163 -7.81 5.78 -11.26
CA VAL A 163 -8.41 7.01 -10.78
C VAL A 163 -7.34 7.81 -10.03
N GLU A 164 -7.32 9.12 -10.20
CA GLU A 164 -6.38 10.01 -9.49
C GLU A 164 -6.53 9.87 -7.98
N ASP A 165 -5.41 9.88 -7.26
CA ASP A 165 -5.32 9.83 -5.80
C ASP A 165 -5.97 8.63 -5.09
N ILE A 166 -6.52 7.65 -5.84
CA ILE A 166 -7.04 6.40 -5.29
C ILE A 166 -5.97 5.29 -5.41
N PRO A 167 -5.50 4.69 -4.30
CA PRO A 167 -4.59 3.55 -4.34
C PRO A 167 -5.26 2.31 -4.98
N ARG A 168 -4.52 1.60 -5.84
CA ARG A 168 -4.89 0.31 -6.41
C ARG A 168 -3.91 -0.76 -5.92
N LEU A 169 -4.44 -1.84 -5.35
CA LEU A 169 -3.66 -3.01 -4.97
C LEU A 169 -3.02 -3.65 -6.21
N LEU A 170 -1.73 -3.98 -6.12
CA LEU A 170 -0.94 -4.70 -7.11
C LEU A 170 -0.71 -6.14 -6.68
N LYS A 171 -0.93 -7.07 -7.61
CA LYS A 171 -0.72 -8.51 -7.42
C LYS A 171 0.42 -8.99 -8.30
N ASP A 172 0.98 -10.15 -7.96
CA ASP A 172 1.94 -10.83 -8.82
C ASP A 172 1.34 -11.04 -10.22
N GLY A 173 2.13 -10.73 -11.25
CA GLY A 173 1.73 -10.83 -12.65
C GLY A 173 0.98 -9.62 -13.20
N ASP A 174 0.57 -8.66 -12.38
CA ASP A 174 -0.08 -7.43 -12.88
C ASP A 174 0.86 -6.63 -13.78
N GLU A 175 0.31 -6.09 -14.87
CA GLU A 175 1.04 -5.18 -15.76
C GLU A 175 0.76 -3.73 -15.37
N VAL A 176 1.82 -2.98 -15.04
CA VAL A 176 1.77 -1.54 -14.73
C VAL A 176 2.28 -0.74 -15.92
N GLY A 177 1.42 0.09 -16.50
CA GLY A 177 1.76 1.05 -17.56
C GLY A 177 1.91 2.47 -16.99
N LEU A 178 3.10 3.07 -17.16
CA LEU A 178 3.36 4.47 -16.81
C LEU A 178 3.31 5.33 -18.06
N GLY A 179 2.35 6.25 -18.12
CA GLY A 179 2.19 7.22 -19.19
C GLY A 179 1.58 6.67 -20.47
N GLY A 180 1.11 5.43 -20.46
CA GLY A 180 0.50 4.80 -21.63
C GLY A 180 -0.16 3.48 -21.31
N MET A 181 -1.03 3.06 -22.22
CA MET A 181 -1.72 1.77 -22.19
C MET A 181 -1.38 1.00 -23.46
N LYS A 182 -1.50 -0.32 -23.43
CA LYS A 182 -1.31 -1.14 -24.63
C LYS A 182 -2.44 -0.84 -25.62
N LYS A 183 -2.11 -0.63 -26.89
CA LYS A 183 -3.04 -0.44 -28.00
C LYS A 183 -3.04 -1.68 -28.90
N ASP A 184 -3.86 -1.70 -29.95
CA ASP A 184 -3.91 -2.79 -30.93
C ASP A 184 -2.53 -3.09 -31.53
N ASP A 185 -1.72 -2.05 -31.75
CA ASP A 185 -0.34 -2.15 -32.26
C ASP A 185 0.70 -2.56 -31.19
N GLY A 186 0.26 -2.85 -29.97
CA GLY A 186 1.11 -3.27 -28.85
C GLY A 186 1.48 -2.15 -27.88
N TYR A 187 2.69 -2.26 -27.30
CA TYR A 187 3.20 -1.34 -26.29
C TYR A 187 3.66 -0.02 -26.90
N GLN A 188 3.38 1.09 -26.22
CA GLN A 188 3.80 2.41 -26.69
C GLN A 188 5.26 2.67 -26.29
N GLU A 189 6.16 2.82 -27.26
CA GLU A 189 7.60 2.97 -27.00
C GLU A 189 7.95 4.14 -26.06
N LYS A 190 7.15 5.21 -26.09
CA LYS A 190 7.32 6.43 -25.30
C LYS A 190 6.85 6.30 -23.84
N ALA A 191 6.10 5.25 -23.53
CA ALA A 191 5.66 4.87 -22.18
C ALA A 191 6.58 3.81 -21.59
N ALA A 192 6.36 3.47 -20.32
CA ALA A 192 7.06 2.38 -19.64
C ALA A 192 6.06 1.34 -19.14
N TYR A 193 6.41 0.07 -19.23
CA TYR A 193 5.56 -1.04 -18.81
C TYR A 193 6.37 -2.00 -17.95
N PHE A 194 5.76 -2.47 -16.87
CA PHE A 194 6.39 -3.35 -15.90
C PHE A 194 5.44 -4.48 -15.51
N ILE A 195 5.99 -5.67 -15.27
CA ILE A 195 5.30 -6.77 -14.61
C ILE A 195 5.64 -6.74 -13.13
N VAL A 196 4.62 -6.76 -12.29
CA VAL A 196 4.75 -6.90 -10.85
C VAL A 196 5.16 -8.33 -10.55
N ARG A 197 6.22 -8.50 -9.77
CA ARG A 197 6.64 -9.78 -9.21
C ARG A 197 6.57 -9.73 -7.70
N ASN A 198 5.93 -10.71 -7.08
CA ASN A 198 5.95 -10.90 -5.63
C ASN A 198 6.58 -12.25 -5.31
N TYR A 199 7.80 -12.21 -4.77
CA TYR A 199 8.49 -13.42 -4.29
C TYR A 199 8.17 -13.61 -2.81
N VAL A 200 6.92 -13.99 -2.51
CA VAL A 200 6.57 -14.43 -1.16
C VAL A 200 7.37 -15.70 -0.88
N CYS A 201 8.29 -15.64 0.07
CA CYS A 201 9.07 -16.79 0.55
C CYS A 201 8.29 -17.59 1.57
#